data_AF-A0A2Z7BSZ6-F1
#
_entry.id   AF-A0A2Z7BSZ6-F1
#
_cell.length_a   1.000
_cell.length_b   1.000
_cell.length_c   1.000
_cell.angle_alpha   90.00
_cell.angle_beta   90.00
_cell.angle_gamma   90.00
#
_symmetry.space_group_name_H-M   'P 1'
#
loop_
_entity.id
_entity.type
_entity.pdbx_description
1 polymer ?
#
loop_
_entity_poly.entity_id
_entity_poly.type
_entity_poly.pdbx_seq_one_letter_code
_entity_poly.pdbx_strand_id
1 'polypeptide(L)'
;REREFDNLKQGNLKVAEYARHFSSLLAYVPHVVGQERTKRNKFIKGLRPELFQLVLAGAPLTYAEAVNRADDIEESLLDAPTQVPMAIGRGYLHAPEGRHSSQYPQTSQQSNR
;
A
#
# COMPACT_ATOMS: atom_id res chain seq x y z
N ARG A 1 20.01 -9.73 22.13
CA ARG A 1 19.28 -10.11 20.90
C ARG A 1 17.82 -10.42 21.13
N GLU A 2 17.39 -11.22 22.12
CA GLU A 2 15.95 -11.38 22.41
C GLU A 2 15.27 -10.05 22.78
N ARG A 3 15.84 -9.27 23.72
CA ARG A 3 15.34 -7.91 24.03
C ARG A 3 15.35 -6.96 22.83
N GLU A 4 16.26 -7.16 21.89
CA GLU A 4 16.34 -6.34 20.67
C GLU A 4 15.20 -6.70 19.72
N PHE A 5 14.89 -8.00 19.57
CA PHE A 5 13.71 -8.46 18.84
C PHE A 5 12.43 -7.91 19.46
N ASP A 6 12.35 -7.86 20.79
CA ASP A 6 11.16 -7.38 21.45
C ASP A 6 10.89 -5.90 21.26
N ASN A 7 11.95 -5.10 21.25
CA ASN A 7 11.90 -3.65 21.04
C ASN A 7 12.02 -3.24 19.57
N LEU A 8 12.17 -4.21 18.64
CA LEU A 8 12.36 -3.93 17.23
C LEU A 8 11.11 -3.23 16.67
N LYS A 9 11.32 -2.04 16.14
CA LYS A 9 10.33 -1.26 15.38
C LYS A 9 10.96 -0.79 14.09
N GLN A 10 10.14 -0.61 13.06
CA GLN A 10 10.56 -0.09 11.76
C GLN A 10 11.18 1.31 11.91
N GLY A 11 10.55 2.20 12.70
CA GLY A 11 11.03 3.56 12.86
C GLY A 11 11.12 4.28 11.50
N ASN A 12 12.30 4.81 11.18
CA ASN A 12 12.58 5.46 9.89
C ASN A 12 13.10 4.51 8.80
N LEU A 13 13.31 3.22 9.12
CA LEU A 13 13.77 2.24 8.14
C LEU A 13 12.71 2.01 7.05
N LYS A 14 13.18 1.73 5.84
CA LYS A 14 12.34 1.12 4.79
C LYS A 14 11.87 -0.26 5.23
N VAL A 15 10.73 -0.71 4.71
CA VAL A 15 10.16 -2.03 5.01
C VAL A 15 11.16 -3.14 4.73
N ALA A 16 11.85 -3.10 3.58
CA ALA A 16 12.86 -4.09 3.24
C ALA A 16 13.99 -4.21 4.28
N GLU A 17 14.53 -3.07 4.76
CA GLU A 17 15.59 -3.06 5.77
C GLU A 17 15.08 -3.57 7.13
N TYR A 18 13.88 -3.16 7.52
CA TYR A 18 13.22 -3.65 8.73
C TYR A 18 12.97 -5.16 8.67
N ALA A 19 12.48 -5.68 7.55
CA ALA A 19 12.27 -7.12 7.35
C ALA A 19 13.58 -7.93 7.42
N ARG A 20 14.68 -7.36 6.90
CA ARG A 20 16.01 -7.96 6.98
C ARG A 20 16.53 -8.02 8.42
N HIS A 21 16.37 -6.93 9.18
CA HIS A 21 16.70 -6.89 10.61
C HIS A 21 15.85 -7.88 11.43
N PHE A 22 14.54 -7.89 11.17
CA PHE A 22 13.61 -8.82 11.79
C PHE A 22 14.04 -10.27 11.55
N SER A 23 14.38 -10.62 10.31
CA SER A 23 14.84 -11.96 9.92
C SER A 23 16.16 -12.34 10.57
N SER A 24 17.10 -11.39 10.70
CA SER A 24 18.37 -11.63 11.39
C SER A 24 18.16 -11.93 12.88
N LEU A 25 17.22 -11.25 13.52
CA LEU A 25 16.93 -11.44 14.95
C LEU A 25 16.13 -12.71 15.25
N LEU A 26 15.35 -13.22 14.28
CA LEU A 26 14.62 -14.48 14.41
C LEU A 26 15.53 -15.67 14.79
N ALA A 27 16.78 -15.70 14.31
CA ALA A 27 17.76 -16.72 14.67
C ALA A 27 18.04 -16.81 16.18
N TYR A 28 17.73 -15.75 16.95
CA TYR A 28 17.96 -15.65 18.39
C TYR A 28 16.68 -15.87 19.22
N VAL A 29 15.52 -16.05 18.57
CA VAL A 29 14.22 -16.28 19.22
C VAL A 29 13.54 -17.52 18.62
N PRO A 30 14.08 -18.73 18.82
CA PRO A 30 13.61 -19.95 18.17
C PRO A 30 12.14 -20.25 18.45
N HIS A 31 11.61 -19.78 19.58
CA HIS A 31 10.20 -19.91 19.94
C HIS A 31 9.26 -19.14 18.97
N VAL A 32 9.73 -18.09 18.29
CA VAL A 32 8.93 -17.32 17.32
C VAL A 32 9.07 -17.86 15.89
N VAL A 33 10.24 -18.40 15.54
CA VAL A 33 10.59 -18.81 14.17
C VAL A 33 9.56 -19.75 13.55
N GLY A 34 9.15 -20.78 14.31
CA GLY A 34 8.19 -21.79 13.88
C GLY A 34 6.72 -21.39 14.03
N GLN A 35 6.44 -20.26 14.68
CA GLN A 35 5.08 -19.80 14.94
C GLN A 35 4.70 -18.69 13.96
N GLU A 36 4.19 -19.07 12.79
CA GLU A 36 3.90 -18.13 11.71
C GLU A 36 2.98 -16.98 12.13
N ARG A 37 1.90 -17.28 12.85
CA ARG A 37 0.97 -16.27 13.38
C ARG A 37 1.68 -15.29 14.32
N THR A 38 2.52 -15.78 15.22
CA THR A 38 3.28 -14.95 16.17
C THR A 38 4.30 -14.08 15.45
N LYS A 39 5.06 -14.67 14.53
CA LYS A 39 6.03 -13.99 13.67
C LYS A 39 5.38 -12.85 12.88
N ARG A 40 4.28 -13.15 12.18
CA ARG A 40 3.48 -12.18 11.41
C ARG A 40 2.95 -11.05 12.30
N ASN A 41 2.33 -11.38 13.42
CA ASN A 41 1.78 -10.38 14.33
C ASN A 41 2.86 -9.47 14.93
N LYS A 42 4.04 -10.03 15.26
CA LYS A 42 5.17 -9.23 15.76
C LYS A 42 5.69 -8.28 14.69
N PHE A 43 5.87 -8.76 13.45
CA PHE A 43 6.29 -7.93 12.33
C PHE A 43 5.34 -6.76 12.11
N ILE A 44 4.03 -7.04 12.00
CA ILE A 44 2.99 -6.02 11.78
C ILE A 44 3.00 -4.99 12.92
N LYS A 45 3.02 -5.42 14.18
CA LYS A 45 3.05 -4.51 15.35
C LYS A 45 4.28 -3.61 15.42
N GLY A 46 5.39 -4.00 14.79
CA GLY A 46 6.60 -3.19 14.71
C GLY A 46 6.63 -2.22 13.53
N LEU A 47 5.69 -2.30 12.58
CA LEU A 47 5.57 -1.34 11.49
C LEU A 47 5.26 0.07 12.00
N ARG A 48 5.60 1.08 11.18
CA ARG A 48 5.16 2.46 11.42
C ARG A 48 3.62 2.57 11.35
N PRO A 49 3.00 3.53 12.05
CA PRO A 49 1.53 3.58 12.20
C PRO A 49 0.76 3.58 10.87
N GLU A 50 1.25 4.32 9.88
CA GLU A 50 0.64 4.42 8.55
C GLU A 50 0.56 3.05 7.85
N LEU A 51 1.66 2.28 7.87
CA LEU A 51 1.71 0.94 7.28
C LEU A 51 0.97 -0.09 8.14
N PHE A 52 1.05 0.02 9.47
CA PHE A 52 0.39 -0.91 10.39
C PHE A 52 -1.10 -1.06 10.07
N GLN A 53 -1.82 0.06 9.93
CA GLN A 53 -3.27 0.02 9.68
C GLN A 53 -3.59 -0.57 8.31
N LEU A 54 -2.87 -0.17 7.26
CA LEU A 54 -3.11 -0.59 5.89
C LEU A 54 -2.75 -2.07 5.64
N VAL A 55 -1.68 -2.55 6.26
CA VAL A 55 -1.28 -3.96 6.23
C VAL A 55 -2.28 -4.80 7.03
N LEU A 56 -2.67 -4.35 8.24
CA LEU A 56 -3.63 -5.07 9.08
C LEU A 56 -5.01 -5.21 8.40
N ALA A 57 -5.48 -4.17 7.70
CA ALA A 57 -6.73 -4.20 6.96
C ALA A 57 -6.75 -5.26 5.83
N GLY A 58 -5.59 -5.60 5.28
CA GLY A 58 -5.46 -6.67 4.30
C GLY A 58 -5.48 -8.09 4.87
N ALA A 59 -5.51 -8.22 6.21
CA ALA A 59 -5.57 -9.49 6.92
C ALA A 59 -4.58 -10.57 6.41
N PRO A 60 -3.26 -10.27 6.29
CA PRO A 60 -2.28 -11.23 5.78
C PRO A 60 -2.28 -12.51 6.63
N LEU A 61 -2.25 -13.67 5.97
CA LEU A 61 -2.28 -14.96 6.64
C LEU A 61 -0.88 -15.38 7.06
N THR A 62 0.12 -15.05 6.25
CA THR A 62 1.52 -15.43 6.44
C THR A 62 2.43 -14.22 6.71
N TYR A 63 3.65 -14.48 7.21
CA TYR A 63 4.66 -13.42 7.36
C TYR A 63 5.07 -12.84 6.00
N ALA A 64 5.24 -13.68 4.99
CA ALA A 64 5.63 -13.25 3.65
C ALA A 64 4.59 -12.29 3.03
N GLU A 65 3.30 -12.61 3.15
CA GLU A 65 2.23 -11.71 2.71
C GLU A 65 2.25 -10.37 3.45
N ALA A 66 2.53 -10.38 4.76
CA ALA A 66 2.63 -9.14 5.52
C ALA A 66 3.83 -8.27 5.07
N VAL A 67 4.96 -8.89 4.71
CA VAL A 67 6.15 -8.18 4.20
C VAL A 67 5.87 -7.60 2.81
N ASN A 68 5.42 -8.44 1.87
CA ASN A 68 5.14 -8.01 0.49
C ASN A 68 4.14 -6.86 0.48
N ARG A 69 3.02 -7.02 1.22
CA ARG A 69 2.01 -5.97 1.31
C ARG A 69 2.56 -4.68 1.92
N ALA A 70 3.40 -4.77 2.95
CA ALA A 70 4.00 -3.58 3.55
C ALA A 70 4.92 -2.85 2.55
N ASP A 71 5.65 -3.61 1.73
CA ASP A 71 6.55 -3.09 0.69
C ASP A 71 5.76 -2.40 -0.43
N ASP A 72 4.72 -3.06 -0.97
CA ASP A 72 3.80 -2.49 -1.98
C ASP A 72 3.16 -1.18 -1.52
N ILE A 73 2.72 -1.11 -0.25
CA ILE A 73 2.11 0.09 0.31
C ILE A 73 3.15 1.20 0.51
N GLU A 74 4.36 0.86 0.99
CA GLU A 74 5.43 1.84 1.17
C GLU A 74 5.86 2.43 -0.18
N GLU A 75 5.97 1.59 -1.23
CA GLU A 75 6.24 2.03 -2.60
C GLU A 75 5.13 2.94 -3.12
N SER A 76 3.86 2.54 -2.97
CA SER A 76 2.72 3.36 -3.41
C SER A 76 2.62 4.70 -2.67
N LEU A 77 2.99 4.74 -1.39
CA LEU A 77 3.01 5.99 -0.60
C LEU A 77 4.13 6.93 -1.03
N LEU A 78 5.26 6.38 -1.48
CA LEU A 78 6.39 7.15 -2.02
C LEU A 78 6.12 7.64 -3.45
N ASP A 79 5.38 6.87 -4.25
CA ASP A 79 5.05 7.19 -5.64
C ASP A 79 3.83 8.10 -5.79
N ALA A 80 2.95 8.16 -4.79
CA ALA A 80 1.78 9.03 -4.83
C ALA A 80 2.19 10.51 -5.02
N PRO A 81 1.88 11.15 -6.16
CA PRO A 81 2.00 12.59 -6.25
C PRO A 81 1.05 13.17 -5.21
N THR A 82 1.61 13.94 -4.27
CA THR A 82 0.93 14.78 -3.28
C THR A 82 -0.56 14.91 -3.58
N GLN A 83 -1.38 14.06 -2.97
CA GLN A 83 -2.82 14.21 -3.06
C GLN A 83 -3.12 15.57 -2.46
N VAL A 84 -3.44 16.52 -3.34
CA VAL A 84 -3.91 17.85 -2.96
C VAL A 84 -5.02 17.63 -1.93
N PRO A 85 -4.96 18.25 -0.73
CA PRO A 85 -6.04 18.10 0.23
C PRO A 85 -7.31 18.59 -0.44
N MET A 86 -8.21 17.66 -0.75
CA MET A 86 -9.59 17.97 -1.11
C MET A 86 -10.20 18.56 0.15
N ALA A 87 -10.08 19.88 0.29
CA ALA A 87 -10.70 20.64 1.36
C ALA A 87 -12.19 20.33 1.34
N ILE A 88 -12.69 19.68 2.40
CA ILE A 88 -14.11 19.57 2.67
C ILE A 88 -14.62 21.00 2.85
N GLY A 89 -15.28 21.51 1.80
CA GLY A 89 -15.74 22.87 1.72
C GLY A 89 -16.75 23.02 0.59
N ARG A 90 -17.95 22.48 0.80
CA ARG A 90 -19.23 22.90 0.18
C ARG A 90 -19.28 23.01 -1.36
N GLY A 91 -19.97 22.05 -2.01
CA GLY A 91 -20.29 22.12 -3.45
C GLY A 91 -19.00 22.00 -4.28
N TYR A 92 -18.93 21.42 -5.45
CA TYR A 92 -19.79 21.52 -6.61
C TYR A 92 -19.41 20.33 -7.53
N LEU A 93 -20.36 19.96 -8.38
CA LEU A 93 -20.19 19.01 -9.48
C LEU A 93 -18.98 19.40 -10.34
N HIS A 94 -18.09 18.44 -10.62
CA HIS A 94 -17.09 18.61 -11.68
C HIS A 94 -17.63 17.94 -12.94
N ALA A 95 -18.21 18.75 -13.82
CA ALA A 95 -18.44 18.40 -15.22
C ALA A 95 -17.12 18.61 -15.97
N PRO A 96 -16.63 17.65 -16.76
CA PRO A 96 -15.61 17.94 -17.76
C PRO A 96 -16.32 18.29 -19.07
N GLU A 97 -16.41 19.59 -19.39
CA GLU A 97 -16.74 20.03 -20.75
C GLU A 97 -15.51 20.60 -21.46
N GLY A 98 -15.24 19.99 -22.61
CA GLY A 98 -14.60 20.62 -23.75
C GLY A 98 -13.20 20.08 -24.06
N ARG A 99 -12.84 19.74 -25.29
CA ARG A 99 -13.50 19.73 -26.60
C ARG A 99 -12.63 18.81 -27.45
N HIS A 100 -13.21 17.91 -28.24
CA HIS A 100 -12.66 17.58 -29.56
C HIS A 100 -13.80 17.10 -30.44
N SER A 101 -14.04 17.92 -31.46
CA SER A 101 -14.97 17.74 -32.54
C SER A 101 -14.57 16.51 -33.36
N SER A 102 -15.46 15.53 -33.47
CA SER A 102 -15.42 14.55 -34.56
C SER A 102 -16.80 14.55 -35.21
N GLN A 103 -16.87 15.37 -36.25
CA GLN A 103 -17.98 15.55 -37.15
C GLN A 103 -18.22 14.25 -37.92
N TYR A 104 -19.40 13.64 -37.76
CA TYR A 104 -19.85 12.51 -38.57
C TYR A 104 -20.27 13.04 -39.95
N PRO A 105 -19.86 12.44 -41.08
CA PRO A 105 -20.43 12.79 -42.37
C PRO A 105 -21.79 12.10 -42.55
N GLN A 106 -22.84 12.90 -42.71
CA GLN A 106 -24.11 12.48 -43.30
C GLN A 106 -23.91 12.26 -44.80
N THR A 107 -24.03 11.03 -45.28
CA THR A 107 -24.24 10.76 -46.71
C THR A 107 -25.73 10.62 -46.96
N SER A 108 -26.30 11.66 -47.58
CA SER A 108 -27.61 11.68 -48.21
C SER A 108 -27.69 10.58 -49.29
N GLN A 109 -28.67 9.68 -49.17
CA GLN A 109 -29.11 8.88 -50.32
C GLN A 109 -29.95 9.77 -51.22
N GLN A 110 -29.42 10.10 -52.40
CA GLN A 110 -30.19 10.71 -53.48
C GLN A 110 -30.46 9.67 -54.57
N SER A 111 -31.76 9.41 -54.71
CA SER A 111 -32.51 8.97 -55.88
C SER A 111 -31.75 8.99 -57.21
N ASN A 112 -31.86 7.90 -57.98
CA ASN A 112 -31.65 7.97 -59.42
C ASN A 112 -32.57 6.97 -60.16
N ARG A 113 -33.56 7.58 -60.82
CA ARG A 113 -34.18 7.24 -62.12
C ARG A 113 -35.25 6.15 -62.21
#